data_AF-A0A7V2G0Q5-F1
#
_entry.id   AF-A0A7V2G0Q5-F1
#
_cell.length_a   1.000
_cell.length_b   1.000
_cell.length_c   1.000
_cell.angle_alpha   90.00
_cell.angle_beta   90.00
_cell.angle_gamma   90.00
#
_symmetry.space_group_name_H-M   'P 1'
#
loop_
_entity.id
_entity.type
_entity.pdbx_description
1 polymer ?
#
loop_
_entity_poly.entity_id
_entity_poly.type
_entity_poly.pdbx_seq_one_letter_code
_entity_poly.pdbx_strand_id
1 'polypeptide(L)'
;MRLPAWLTSQEATYGSGALLAVLTRQGRSRRLILGQVSAFIRQPRTTASPERLLARSAARLRQRLDERRLAAIMAAAGHPKRLVILAELLGGAAIYRQLVRATDMKAGPLYHHINKLRLAGLVRVLGRDLYDLTETGRAVFLALLAADGLVHRGKR
;
A
#
# COMPACT_ATOMS: atom_id res chain seq x y z
N MET A 1 -44.08 28.66 4.99
CA MET A 1 -43.64 27.42 5.66
C MET A 1 -42.12 27.33 5.51
N ARG A 2 -41.35 27.58 6.57
CA ARG A 2 -39.87 27.56 6.55
C ARG A 2 -39.39 26.15 6.85
N LEU A 3 -38.59 25.55 5.96
CA LEU A 3 -37.94 24.25 6.21
C LEU A 3 -36.91 24.38 7.33
N PRO A 4 -36.74 23.37 8.21
CA PRO A 4 -35.80 23.42 9.32
C PRO A 4 -34.34 23.31 8.84
N ALA A 5 -33.44 24.05 9.49
CA ALA A 5 -32.06 24.29 9.06
C ALA A 5 -31.15 23.04 8.95
N TRP A 6 -31.58 21.90 9.48
CA TRP A 6 -30.84 20.64 9.39
C TRP A 6 -31.11 19.86 8.09
N LEU A 7 -32.17 20.20 7.34
CA LEU A 7 -32.49 19.61 6.02
C LEU A 7 -31.60 20.13 4.88
N THR A 8 -30.72 21.11 5.14
CA THR A 8 -29.70 21.61 4.21
C THR A 8 -28.28 21.23 4.62
N SER A 9 -28.10 20.25 5.50
CA SER A 9 -26.77 19.75 5.83
C SER A 9 -26.23 18.90 4.68
N GLN A 10 -25.75 19.57 3.62
CA GLN A 10 -24.70 18.99 2.79
C GLN A 10 -23.55 18.65 3.73
N GLU A 11 -23.23 17.37 3.90
CA GLU A 11 -22.00 16.95 4.58
C GLU A 11 -20.82 17.61 3.86
N ALA A 12 -20.30 18.68 4.45
CA ALA A 12 -19.19 19.42 3.88
C ALA A 12 -17.95 18.51 3.94
N THR A 13 -17.56 17.94 2.81
CA THR A 13 -16.36 17.11 2.74
C THR A 13 -15.13 18.03 2.82
N TYR A 14 -14.43 18.04 3.96
CA TYR A 14 -13.29 18.92 4.30
C TYR A 14 -11.98 18.58 3.55
N GLY A 15 -12.07 17.78 2.49
CA GLY A 15 -10.96 17.15 1.78
C GLY A 15 -10.93 15.63 2.01
N SER A 16 -10.35 14.90 1.07
CA SER A 16 -10.10 13.47 1.17
C SER A 16 -8.60 13.23 1.22
N GLY A 17 -8.17 12.29 2.06
CA GLY A 17 -6.76 11.97 2.20
C GLY A 17 -6.50 10.57 2.70
N ALA A 18 -5.48 9.94 2.13
CA ALA A 18 -4.96 8.66 2.57
C ALA A 18 -3.65 8.91 3.33
N LEU A 19 -3.68 8.66 4.62
CA LEU A 19 -2.49 8.52 5.45
C LEU A 19 -2.14 7.04 5.49
N LEU A 20 -1.08 6.65 4.79
CA LEU A 20 -0.49 5.34 4.99
C LEU A 20 0.58 5.48 6.08
N ALA A 21 0.26 5.05 7.28
CA ALA A 21 1.22 4.94 8.37
C ALA A 21 1.68 3.49 8.49
N VAL A 22 2.95 3.21 8.19
CA VAL A 22 3.56 1.91 8.44
C VAL A 22 4.49 2.06 9.64
N LEU A 23 4.08 1.52 10.78
CA LEU A 23 4.93 1.42 11.96
C LEU A 23 5.63 0.06 11.95
N THR A 24 6.96 0.05 11.85
CA THR A 24 7.77 -1.15 11.98
C THR A 24 8.54 -1.13 13.30
N ARG A 25 8.72 -2.30 13.92
CA ARG A 25 9.58 -2.50 15.10
C ARG A 25 10.67 -3.50 14.73
N GLN A 26 11.93 -3.12 14.91
CA GLN A 26 13.08 -4.00 14.70
C GLN A 26 13.98 -3.92 15.94
N GLY A 27 13.88 -4.92 16.82
CA GLY A 27 14.55 -4.92 18.14
C GLY A 27 14.01 -3.82 19.07
N ARG A 28 14.91 -2.94 19.54
CA ARG A 28 14.57 -1.74 20.34
C ARG A 28 14.13 -0.54 19.50
N SER A 29 14.37 -0.55 18.19
CA SER A 29 14.07 0.57 17.31
C SER A 29 12.64 0.50 16.77
N ARG A 30 11.93 1.65 16.80
CA ARG A 30 10.61 1.83 16.19
C ARG A 30 10.75 2.82 15.04
N ARG A 31 10.28 2.45 13.85
CA ARG A 31 10.31 3.31 12.65
C ARG A 31 8.87 3.54 12.18
N LEU A 32 8.45 4.79 12.12
CA LEU A 32 7.16 5.18 11.56
C LEU A 32 7.39 5.78 10.17
N ILE A 33 6.87 5.12 9.14
CA ILE A 33 6.86 5.64 7.77
C ILE A 33 5.47 6.22 7.52
N LEU A 34 5.39 7.53 7.33
CA LEU A 34 4.15 8.23 6.96
C LEU A 34 4.20 8.54 5.46
N GLY A 35 3.50 7.73 4.67
CA GLY A 35 3.13 8.08 3.31
C GLY A 35 1.91 8.97 3.33
N GLN A 36 2.09 10.28 3.11
CA GLN A 36 0.97 11.20 2.93
C GLN A 36 0.59 11.26 1.45
N VAL A 37 -0.60 10.76 1.10
CA VAL A 37 -1.31 11.19 -0.09
C VAL A 37 -2.55 11.94 0.38
N SER A 38 -2.34 13.21 0.76
CA SER A 38 -3.26 14.37 0.63
C SER A 38 -3.05 15.38 1.75
N ALA A 39 -3.27 16.65 1.40
CA ALA A 39 -3.31 17.76 2.33
C ALA A 39 -4.55 17.63 3.25
N PHE A 40 -4.33 17.31 4.52
CA PHE A 40 -5.34 17.55 5.55
C PHE A 40 -5.46 19.06 5.75
N ILE A 41 -6.51 19.67 5.18
CA ILE A 41 -6.76 21.10 5.36
C ILE A 41 -7.54 21.27 6.67
N ARG A 42 -6.83 21.48 7.79
CA ARG A 42 -7.44 22.20 8.92
C ARG A 42 -7.65 23.63 8.44
N GLN A 43 -8.88 23.96 8.04
CA GLN A 43 -9.37 25.28 7.62
C GLN A 43 -8.46 26.04 6.63
N PRO A 44 -8.88 26.26 5.37
CA PRO A 44 -8.15 27.17 4.51
C PRO A 44 -8.34 28.60 5.04
N ARG A 45 -7.34 29.11 5.76
CA ARG A 45 -6.96 30.54 5.62
C ARG A 45 -6.34 30.81 4.24
N THR A 46 -6.25 29.80 3.37
CA THR A 46 -5.73 29.91 2.01
C THR A 46 -6.89 29.99 1.01
N THR A 47 -6.99 31.10 0.29
CA THR A 47 -7.93 31.34 -0.83
C THR A 47 -7.74 30.43 -2.06
N ALA A 48 -6.98 29.33 -1.94
CA ALA A 48 -6.70 28.41 -3.03
C ALA A 48 -7.84 27.41 -3.21
N SER A 49 -8.39 27.32 -4.42
CA SER A 49 -9.41 26.31 -4.77
C SER A 49 -8.87 24.89 -4.57
N PRO A 50 -9.72 23.92 -4.16
CA PRO A 50 -9.33 22.51 -3.97
C PRO A 50 -8.58 21.91 -5.16
N GLU A 51 -8.98 22.25 -6.38
CA GLU A 51 -8.33 21.83 -7.63
C GLU A 51 -6.86 22.24 -7.71
N ARG A 52 -6.53 23.46 -7.27
CA ARG A 52 -5.14 23.96 -7.26
C ARG A 52 -4.28 23.19 -6.26
N LEU A 53 -4.84 22.76 -5.14
CA LEU A 53 -4.12 21.97 -4.13
C LEU A 53 -3.86 20.54 -4.63
N LEU A 54 -4.84 19.94 -5.30
CA LEU A 54 -4.67 18.65 -5.97
C LEU A 54 -3.63 18.71 -7.08
N ALA A 55 -3.70 19.71 -7.97
CA ALA A 55 -2.74 19.89 -9.05
C ALA A 55 -1.30 20.05 -8.54
N ARG A 56 -1.10 20.84 -7.48
CA ARG A 56 0.22 20.98 -6.82
C ARG A 56 0.71 19.67 -6.22
N SER A 57 -0.16 18.90 -5.59
CA SER A 57 0.18 17.62 -4.99
C SER A 57 0.55 16.59 -6.07
N ALA A 58 -0.22 16.51 -7.14
CA ALA A 58 0.04 15.65 -8.29
C ALA A 58 1.39 16.00 -8.96
N ALA A 59 1.68 17.29 -9.16
CA ALA A 59 2.96 17.73 -9.72
C ALA A 59 4.16 17.29 -8.86
N ARG A 60 4.06 17.43 -7.53
CA ARG A 60 5.11 16.98 -6.60
C ARG A 60 5.29 15.46 -6.60
N LEU A 61 4.20 14.69 -6.66
CA LEU A 61 4.27 13.24 -6.73
C LEU A 61 4.92 12.79 -8.03
N ARG A 62 4.55 13.43 -9.15
CA ARG A 62 5.13 13.14 -10.47
C ARG A 62 6.63 13.43 -10.53
N GLN A 63 7.10 14.49 -9.88
CA GLN A 63 8.53 14.80 -9.78
C GLN A 63 9.35 13.75 -9.00
N ARG A 64 8.72 13.03 -8.06
CA ARG A 64 9.38 12.00 -7.25
C ARG A 64 9.15 10.59 -7.78
N LEU A 65 8.32 10.45 -8.81
CA LEU A 65 7.90 9.18 -9.34
C LEU A 65 9.00 8.59 -10.23
N ASP A 66 9.52 7.44 -9.83
CA ASP A 66 10.24 6.56 -10.73
C ASP A 66 9.23 5.60 -11.37
N GLU A 67 8.81 5.92 -12.59
CA GLU A 67 7.77 5.18 -13.33
C GLU A 67 8.18 3.73 -13.57
N ARG A 68 9.45 3.47 -13.89
CA ARG A 68 9.95 2.11 -14.17
C ARG A 68 9.92 1.26 -12.92
N ARG A 69 10.37 1.83 -11.79
CA ARG A 69 10.34 1.15 -10.50
C ARG A 69 8.91 0.88 -10.04
N LEU A 70 8.01 1.86 -10.16
CA LEU A 70 6.61 1.67 -9.79
C LEU A 70 5.96 0.59 -10.65
N ALA A 71 6.15 0.63 -11.97
CA ALA A 71 5.63 -0.37 -12.89
C ALA A 71 6.14 -1.78 -12.55
N ALA A 72 7.43 -1.93 -12.22
CA ALA A 72 8.00 -3.21 -11.82
C ALA A 72 7.38 -3.76 -10.51
N ILE A 73 7.18 -2.89 -9.51
CA ILE A 73 6.52 -3.26 -8.25
C ILE A 73 5.07 -3.68 -8.51
N MET A 74 4.31 -2.88 -9.26
CA MET A 74 2.92 -3.17 -9.59
C MET A 74 2.79 -4.46 -10.39
N ALA A 75 3.67 -4.67 -11.38
CA ALA A 75 3.70 -5.90 -12.18
C ALA A 75 4.09 -7.13 -11.33
N ALA A 76 4.90 -6.97 -10.29
CA ALA A 76 5.25 -8.06 -9.38
C ALA A 76 4.14 -8.35 -8.36
N ALA A 77 3.45 -7.34 -7.85
CA ALA A 77 2.38 -7.52 -6.86
C ALA A 77 1.02 -7.87 -7.51
N GLY A 78 0.80 -7.53 -8.78
CA GLY A 78 -0.50 -7.65 -9.45
C GLY A 78 -0.98 -9.07 -9.82
N HIS A 79 -0.43 -10.13 -9.23
CA HIS A 79 -0.90 -11.51 -9.47
C HIS A 79 -1.46 -12.12 -8.19
N PRO A 80 -2.65 -12.76 -8.22
CA PRO A 80 -3.32 -13.26 -7.01
C PRO A 80 -2.42 -14.15 -6.13
N LYS A 81 -1.75 -15.13 -6.73
CA LYS A 81 -0.85 -16.03 -5.97
C LYS A 81 0.36 -15.32 -5.36
N ARG A 82 0.83 -14.21 -5.95
CA ARG A 82 1.92 -13.41 -5.37
C ARG A 82 1.44 -12.60 -4.18
N LEU A 83 0.20 -12.11 -4.20
CA LEU A 83 -0.42 -11.49 -3.02
C LEU A 83 -0.54 -12.49 -1.86
N VAL A 84 -0.88 -13.74 -2.13
CA VAL A 84 -0.90 -14.82 -1.11
C VAL A 84 0.50 -15.06 -0.53
N ILE A 85 1.54 -15.11 -1.36
CA ILE A 85 2.94 -15.22 -0.88
C ILE A 85 3.30 -14.03 0.01
N LEU A 86 2.98 -12.81 -0.41
CA LEU A 86 3.26 -11.60 0.37
C LEU A 86 2.49 -11.58 1.70
N ALA A 87 1.25 -12.10 1.72
CA ALA A 87 0.44 -12.24 2.93
C ALA A 87 1.05 -13.23 3.92
N GLU A 88 1.46 -14.41 3.44
CA GLU A 88 2.15 -15.41 4.26
C GLU A 88 3.43 -14.83 4.86
N LEU A 89 4.24 -14.14 4.04
CA LEU A 89 5.50 -13.55 4.49
C LEU A 89 5.33 -12.29 5.36
N LEU A 90 4.14 -11.70 5.41
CA LEU A 90 3.83 -10.62 6.35
C LEU A 90 3.75 -11.16 7.79
N GLY A 91 3.33 -12.42 7.96
CA GLY A 91 3.31 -13.11 9.26
C GLY A 91 4.70 -13.48 9.79
N GLY A 92 5.72 -13.49 8.93
CA GLY A 92 7.10 -13.81 9.27
C GLY A 92 7.84 -14.50 8.13
N ALA A 93 9.09 -14.88 8.37
CA ALA A 93 9.83 -15.67 7.39
C ALA A 93 9.17 -17.05 7.22
N ALA A 94 9.03 -17.51 5.97
CA ALA A 94 8.42 -18.79 5.65
C ALA A 94 9.32 -19.63 4.74
N ILE A 95 9.30 -20.94 4.96
CA ILE A 95 9.97 -21.90 4.10
C ILE A 95 9.16 -22.19 2.85
N TYR A 96 9.83 -22.66 1.81
CA TYR A 96 9.22 -23.02 0.53
C TYR A 96 7.98 -23.92 0.67
N ARG A 97 8.04 -24.96 1.52
CA ARG A 97 6.92 -25.88 1.75
C ARG A 97 5.70 -25.21 2.41
N GLN A 98 5.90 -24.15 3.19
CA GLN A 98 4.78 -23.34 3.71
C GLN A 98 4.16 -22.54 2.57
N LEU A 99 4.97 -21.91 1.73
CA LEU A 99 4.50 -21.16 0.56
C LEU A 99 3.75 -22.05 -0.45
N VAL A 100 4.20 -23.29 -0.68
CA VAL A 100 3.46 -24.29 -1.48
C VAL A 100 2.07 -24.52 -0.92
N ARG A 101 1.97 -24.74 0.40
CA ARG A 101 0.68 -25.00 1.07
C ARG A 101 -0.24 -23.78 1.05
N ALA A 102 0.30 -22.59 1.33
CA ALA A 102 -0.48 -21.35 1.33
C ALA A 102 -1.02 -21.01 -0.06
N THR A 103 -0.23 -21.27 -1.11
CA THR A 103 -0.59 -20.87 -2.48
C THR A 103 -1.28 -21.97 -3.28
N ASP A 104 -1.24 -23.22 -2.82
CA ASP A 104 -1.66 -24.42 -3.57
C ASP A 104 -1.01 -24.50 -4.95
N MET A 105 0.32 -24.26 -5.00
CA MET A 105 1.08 -24.22 -6.25
C MET A 105 2.09 -25.35 -6.35
N LYS A 106 2.24 -25.88 -7.57
CA LYS A 106 3.35 -26.77 -7.92
C LYS A 106 4.70 -26.03 -7.81
N ALA A 107 5.77 -26.82 -7.67
CA ALA A 107 7.07 -26.28 -7.33
C ALA A 107 7.65 -25.30 -8.38
N GLY A 108 7.66 -25.67 -9.66
CA GLY A 108 8.19 -24.81 -10.74
C GLY A 108 7.52 -23.43 -10.80
N PRO A 109 6.18 -23.37 -10.89
CA PRO A 109 5.43 -22.11 -10.85
C PRO A 109 5.71 -21.26 -9.60
N LEU A 110 5.81 -21.88 -8.42
CA LEU A 110 6.08 -21.14 -7.18
C LEU A 110 7.45 -20.45 -7.20
N TYR A 111 8.51 -21.14 -7.65
CA TYR A 111 9.83 -20.53 -7.79
C TYR A 111 9.81 -19.34 -8.75
N HIS A 112 9.05 -19.43 -9.84
CA HIS A 112 8.89 -18.31 -10.77
C HIS A 112 8.28 -17.08 -10.07
N HIS A 113 7.21 -17.27 -9.30
CA HIS A 113 6.57 -16.17 -8.57
C HIS A 113 7.47 -15.56 -7.49
N ILE A 114 8.15 -16.39 -6.70
CA ILE A 114 9.11 -15.92 -5.69
C ILE A 114 10.24 -15.13 -6.37
N ASN A 115 10.78 -15.62 -7.48
CA ASN A 115 11.85 -14.92 -8.19
C ASN A 115 11.37 -13.58 -8.76
N LYS A 116 10.14 -13.48 -9.29
CA LYS A 116 9.57 -12.19 -9.73
C LYS A 116 9.44 -11.20 -8.57
N LEU A 117 8.99 -11.65 -7.39
CA LEU A 117 8.93 -10.80 -6.19
C LEU A 117 10.31 -10.38 -5.70
N ARG A 118 11.31 -11.27 -5.79
CA ARG A 118 12.71 -10.98 -5.44
C ARG A 118 13.34 -9.97 -6.39
N LEU A 119 13.15 -10.13 -7.69
CA LEU A 119 13.65 -9.19 -8.71
C LEU A 119 13.03 -7.80 -8.58
N ALA A 120 11.79 -7.70 -8.08
CA ALA A 120 11.16 -6.43 -7.72
C ALA A 120 11.59 -5.87 -6.35
N GLY A 121 12.47 -6.57 -5.63
CA GLY A 121 12.98 -6.16 -4.32
C GLY A 121 11.97 -6.30 -3.18
N LEU A 122 10.89 -7.06 -3.35
CA LEU A 122 9.84 -7.23 -2.34
C LEU A 122 10.13 -8.40 -1.37
N VAL A 123 10.82 -9.43 -1.84
CA VAL A 123 11.17 -10.63 -1.07
C VAL A 123 12.68 -10.83 -1.08
N ARG A 124 13.22 -11.33 0.03
CA ARG A 124 14.62 -11.73 0.18
C ARG A 124 14.73 -13.20 0.61
N VAL A 125 15.89 -13.79 0.37
CA VAL A 125 16.24 -15.14 0.81
C VAL A 125 17.12 -15.00 2.05
N LEU A 126 16.72 -15.64 3.16
CA LEU A 126 17.50 -15.65 4.41
C LEU A 126 18.39 -16.89 4.55
N GLY A 127 18.05 -17.96 3.83
CA GLY A 127 18.75 -19.24 3.83
C GLY A 127 18.15 -20.17 2.79
N ARG A 128 18.62 -21.42 2.73
CA ARG A 128 18.08 -22.41 1.78
C ARG A 128 16.56 -22.54 1.97
N ASP A 129 15.83 -22.20 0.92
CA ASP A 129 14.36 -22.25 0.87
C ASP A 129 13.63 -21.43 1.95
N LEU A 130 14.31 -20.49 2.60
CA LEU A 130 13.74 -19.60 3.62
C LEU A 130 13.63 -18.17 3.08
N TYR A 131 12.42 -17.64 3.07
CA TYR A 131 12.10 -16.34 2.47
C TYR A 131 11.52 -15.39 3.52
N ASP A 132 11.75 -14.10 3.34
CA ASP A 132 11.17 -13.03 4.17
C ASP A 132 10.85 -11.81 3.30
N LEU A 133 9.94 -10.96 3.76
CA LEU A 133 9.73 -9.65 3.14
C LEU A 133 10.96 -8.77 3.37
N THR A 134 11.30 -7.98 2.35
CA THR A 134 12.17 -6.81 2.56
C THR A 134 11.40 -5.71 3.27
N GLU A 135 12.09 -4.67 3.75
CA GLU A 135 11.40 -3.49 4.29
C GLU A 135 10.47 -2.84 3.25
N THR A 136 10.94 -2.74 2.00
CA THR A 136 10.14 -2.28 0.86
C THR A 136 8.93 -3.20 0.62
N GLY A 137 9.12 -4.51 0.66
CA GLY A 137 8.05 -5.49 0.48
C GLY A 137 6.94 -5.36 1.52
N ARG A 138 7.30 -5.19 2.80
CA ARG A 138 6.34 -4.92 3.88
C ARG A 138 5.57 -3.63 3.63
N ALA A 139 6.26 -2.54 3.33
CA ALA A 139 5.63 -1.23 3.11
C ALA A 139 4.66 -1.27 1.91
N VAL A 140 5.08 -1.87 0.79
CA VAL A 140 4.26 -2.02 -0.42
C VAL A 140 3.03 -2.87 -0.14
N PHE A 141 3.19 -4.03 0.51
CA PHE A 141 2.05 -4.93 0.73
C PHE A 141 1.03 -4.31 1.71
N LEU A 142 1.49 -3.62 2.76
CA LEU A 142 0.61 -2.85 3.64
C LEU A 142 -0.11 -1.71 2.90
N ALA A 143 0.55 -1.03 1.96
CA ALA A 143 -0.09 -0.03 1.10
C ALA A 143 -1.21 -0.62 0.25
N LEU A 144 -0.98 -1.81 -0.31
CA LEU A 144 -1.98 -2.52 -1.11
C LEU A 144 -3.19 -2.96 -0.27
N LEU A 145 -2.96 -3.49 0.93
CA LEU A 145 -4.05 -3.84 1.86
C LEU A 145 -4.86 -2.61 2.30
N ALA A 146 -4.19 -1.49 2.55
CA ALA A 146 -4.87 -0.24 2.86
C ALA A 146 -5.72 0.26 1.67
N ALA A 147 -5.18 0.18 0.45
CA ALA A 147 -5.91 0.54 -0.77
C ALA A 147 -7.14 -0.36 -0.98
N ASP A 148 -7.01 -1.66 -0.76
CA ASP A 148 -8.14 -2.61 -0.80
C ASP A 148 -9.26 -2.22 0.17
N GLY A 149 -8.89 -1.86 1.41
CA GLY A 149 -9.85 -1.38 2.42
C GLY A 149 -10.56 -0.08 2.04
N LEU A 150 -9.89 0.82 1.30
CA LEU A 150 -10.51 2.05 0.78
C LEU A 150 -11.55 1.74 -0.30
N VAL A 151 -11.24 0.80 -1.20
CA VAL A 151 -12.15 0.40 -2.28
C VAL A 151 -13.38 -0.34 -1.74
N HIS A 152 -13.21 -1.19 -0.74
CA HIS A 152 -14.30 -2.01 -0.19
C HIS A 152 -15.22 -1.25 0.78
N ARG A 153 -14.75 -0.20 1.47
CA ARG A 153 -15.62 0.62 2.35
C ARG A 153 -16.68 1.42 1.59
N GLY A 154 -16.49 1.72 0.31
CA GLY A 154 -17.46 2.46 -0.50
C GLY A 154 -18.61 1.62 -1.07
N LYS A 155 -18.66 0.31 -0.80
CA LYS A 155 -19.65 -0.63 -1.34
C LYS A 155 -20.62 -1.20 -0.29
N ARG A 156 -20.63 -0.65 0.93
CA ARG A 156 -21.56 -1.04 2.01
C ARG A 156 -22.58 0.05 2.28
#